data_AF-A0AAV0WCC9-F1
#
_entry.id   AF-A0AAV0WCC9-F1
#
_cell.length_a   1.000
_cell.length_b   1.000
_cell.length_c   1.000
_cell.angle_alpha   90.00
_cell.angle_beta   90.00
_cell.angle_gamma   90.00
#
_symmetry.space_group_name_H-M   'P 1'
#
loop_
_entity.id
_entity.type
_entity.pdbx_description
1 polymer ?
#
loop_
_entity_poly.entity_id
_entity_poly.type
_entity_poly.pdbx_seq_one_letter_code
_entity_poly.pdbx_strand_id
1 'polypeptide(L)'
;MLQKLVGNKNSCFVHTHEEETTLNRQKINNSCKRKAVDSVVEKPSTIIRRELTQHENEGNLLMSDIKLISRNVQNARASCYPKIPKSRKEVHNTLR
;
A
#
# COMPACT_ATOMS: atom_id res chain seq x y z
N MET A 1 13.34 -63.56 -11.99
CA MET A 1 12.74 -62.34 -11.41
C MET A 1 13.76 -61.22 -11.51
N LEU A 2 13.59 -60.27 -12.42
CA LEU A 2 14.38 -59.04 -12.45
C LEU A 2 13.43 -57.85 -12.39
N GLN A 3 13.73 -56.99 -11.44
CA GLN A 3 12.90 -55.97 -10.81
C GLN A 3 12.56 -54.86 -11.80
N LYS A 4 11.27 -54.50 -11.90
CA LYS A 4 10.84 -53.30 -12.64
C LYS A 4 11.35 -52.06 -11.90
N LEU A 5 12.17 -51.25 -12.56
CA LEU A 5 12.50 -49.90 -12.11
C LEU A 5 11.26 -49.02 -12.27
N VAL A 6 10.52 -48.85 -11.17
CA VAL A 6 9.47 -47.82 -11.06
C VAL A 6 10.19 -46.48 -11.00
N GLY A 7 10.22 -45.77 -12.12
CA GLY A 7 10.67 -44.38 -12.18
C GLY A 7 9.77 -43.52 -11.31
N ASN A 8 10.22 -43.24 -10.10
CA ASN A 8 9.55 -42.34 -9.19
C ASN A 8 9.69 -40.91 -9.71
N LYS A 9 8.64 -40.39 -10.36
CA LYS A 9 8.55 -38.98 -10.75
C LYS A 9 8.19 -38.17 -9.50
N ASN A 10 9.16 -37.95 -8.63
CA ASN A 10 9.08 -36.88 -7.64
C ASN A 10 9.18 -35.55 -8.41
N SER A 11 8.07 -35.05 -8.92
CA SER A 11 7.99 -33.68 -9.43
C SER A 11 8.12 -32.74 -8.23
N CYS A 12 9.34 -32.29 -7.96
CA CYS A 12 9.57 -31.16 -7.06
C CYS A 12 8.94 -29.93 -7.72
N PHE A 13 7.78 -29.51 -7.22
CA PHE A 13 7.15 -28.26 -7.65
C PHE A 13 8.05 -27.12 -7.15
N VAL A 14 8.93 -26.63 -8.00
CA VAL A 14 9.74 -25.44 -7.68
C VAL A 14 8.76 -24.27 -7.60
N HIS A 15 8.47 -23.84 -6.37
CA HIS A 15 7.68 -22.64 -6.14
C HIS A 15 8.62 -21.44 -6.31
N THR A 16 8.74 -20.95 -7.54
CA THR A 16 9.47 -19.72 -7.83
C THR A 16 8.71 -18.57 -7.17
N HIS A 17 9.19 -18.10 -6.03
CA HIS A 17 8.61 -16.94 -5.36
C HIS A 17 8.90 -15.72 -6.25
N GLU A 18 7.86 -15.05 -6.74
CA GLU A 18 8.04 -13.74 -7.40
C GLU A 18 8.77 -12.82 -6.44
N GLU A 19 9.70 -12.02 -6.96
CA GLU A 19 10.62 -11.23 -6.14
C GLU A 19 9.88 -10.38 -5.10
N GLU A 20 10.47 -10.25 -3.91
CA GLU A 20 9.96 -9.64 -2.66
C GLU A 20 9.51 -8.16 -2.80
N THR A 21 9.61 -7.61 -4.00
CA THR A 21 9.24 -6.24 -4.38
C THR A 21 7.77 -5.90 -4.09
N THR A 22 6.87 -6.88 -4.12
CA THR A 22 5.43 -6.67 -3.81
C THR A 22 5.20 -6.39 -2.33
N LEU A 23 5.90 -7.12 -1.44
CA LEU A 23 5.83 -6.93 0.00
C LEU A 23 6.41 -5.56 0.39
N ASN A 24 7.52 -5.16 -0.23
CA ASN A 24 8.14 -3.87 0.08
C ASN A 24 7.27 -2.69 -0.39
N ARG A 25 6.65 -2.79 -1.58
CA ARG A 25 5.61 -1.83 -2.02
C ARG A 25 4.48 -1.71 -1.00
N GLN A 26 4.01 -2.83 -0.47
CA GLN A 26 2.93 -2.84 0.51
C GLN A 26 3.36 -2.23 1.86
N LYS A 27 4.57 -2.52 2.33
CA LYS A 27 5.15 -1.93 3.56
C LYS A 27 5.16 -0.40 3.46
N ILE A 28 5.72 0.14 2.37
CA ILE A 28 5.79 1.59 2.13
C ILE A 28 4.40 2.20 2.06
N ASN A 29 3.48 1.60 1.30
CA ASN A 29 2.09 2.08 1.20
C ASN A 29 1.37 2.10 2.55
N ASN A 30 1.54 1.06 3.36
CA ASN A 30 0.91 0.97 4.68
C ASN A 30 1.50 1.97 5.68
N SER A 31 2.82 2.15 5.67
CA SER A 31 3.49 3.16 6.50
C SER A 31 3.02 4.58 6.16
N CYS A 32 2.99 4.93 4.86
CA CYS A 32 2.46 6.19 4.37
C CYS A 32 1.01 6.46 4.82
N LYS A 33 0.11 5.46 4.70
CA LYS A 33 -1.28 5.59 5.14
C LYS A 33 -1.40 5.88 6.63
N ARG A 34 -0.64 5.16 7.48
CA ARG A 34 -0.65 5.36 8.94
C ARG A 34 -0.19 6.77 9.30
N LYS A 35 0.99 7.17 8.82
CA LYS A 35 1.56 8.49 9.11
C LYS A 35 0.67 9.64 8.61
N ALA A 36 -0.09 9.42 7.54
CA ALA A 36 -1.02 10.41 7.02
C ALA A 36 -2.26 10.62 7.89
N VAL A 37 -2.71 9.58 8.59
CA VAL A 37 -3.79 9.65 9.58
C VAL A 37 -3.27 10.23 10.89
N ASP A 38 -2.07 9.83 11.33
CA ASP A 38 -1.46 10.31 12.57
C ASP A 38 -1.10 11.81 12.48
N SER A 39 -0.63 12.27 11.31
CA SER A 39 -0.19 13.65 11.06
C SER A 39 -1.03 14.30 9.94
N VAL A 40 -2.30 14.57 10.24
CA VAL A 40 -3.24 15.20 9.29
C VAL A 40 -2.79 16.62 8.87
N VAL A 41 -2.01 17.31 9.71
CA VAL A 41 -1.52 18.67 9.43
C VAL A 41 -0.39 18.67 8.39
N GLU A 42 0.42 17.62 8.34
CA GLU A 42 1.55 17.53 7.42
C GLU A 42 1.08 17.34 5.98
N LYS A 43 1.81 17.86 5.00
CA LYS A 43 1.47 17.67 3.58
C LYS A 43 1.73 16.21 3.16
N PRO A 44 0.79 15.55 2.44
CA PRO A 44 0.96 14.17 1.95
C PRO A 44 2.26 13.93 1.19
N SER A 45 2.70 14.91 0.38
CA SER A 45 3.94 14.80 -0.39
C SER A 45 5.21 14.82 0.46
N THR A 46 5.16 15.40 1.66
CA THR A 46 6.27 15.35 2.62
C THR A 46 6.36 13.98 3.29
N ILE A 47 5.20 13.43 3.67
CA ILE A 47 5.11 12.08 4.25
C ILE A 47 5.66 11.04 3.27
N ILE A 48 5.20 11.09 2.02
CA ILE A 48 5.63 10.15 0.98
C ILE A 48 7.12 10.28 0.71
N ARG A 49 7.64 11.52 0.52
CA ARG A 49 9.08 11.72 0.28
C ARG A 49 9.93 11.20 1.43
N ARG A 50 9.55 11.50 2.68
CA ARG A 50 10.25 11.02 3.86
C ARG A 50 10.27 9.49 3.92
N GLU A 51 9.15 8.85 3.63
CA GLU A 51 9.06 7.39 3.63
C GLU A 51 9.91 6.78 2.51
N LEU A 52 9.89 7.35 1.31
CA LEU A 52 10.69 6.87 0.19
C LEU A 52 12.20 6.97 0.48
N THR A 53 12.66 8.05 1.11
CA THR A 53 14.07 8.19 1.52
C THR A 53 14.44 7.21 2.65
N GLN A 54 13.51 6.86 3.53
CA GLN A 54 13.75 5.85 4.58
C GLN A 54 13.86 4.43 4.01
N HIS A 55 13.22 4.16 2.87
CA HIS A 55 13.17 2.86 2.21
C HIS A 55 13.93 2.84 0.87
N GLU A 56 14.95 3.68 0.72
CA GLU A 56 15.67 3.92 -0.54
C GLU A 56 16.25 2.64 -1.17
N ASN A 57 16.51 1.62 -0.36
CA ASN A 57 17.01 0.31 -0.79
C ASN A 57 15.91 -0.76 -0.97
N GLU A 58 14.65 -0.50 -0.64
CA GLU A 58 13.62 -1.55 -0.53
C GLU A 58 12.79 -1.79 -1.79
N GLY A 59 12.83 -0.95 -2.82
CA GLY A 59 11.91 -1.18 -3.93
C GLY A 59 12.22 -0.42 -5.19
N ASN A 60 12.32 -1.21 -6.27
CA ASN A 60 12.12 -0.80 -7.66
C ASN A 60 10.72 -0.17 -7.85
N LEU A 61 10.46 0.95 -7.19
CA LEU A 61 9.19 1.66 -7.22
C LEU A 61 9.07 2.36 -8.55
N LEU A 62 8.03 2.00 -9.30
CA LEU A 62 7.72 2.67 -10.54
C LEU A 62 6.93 3.95 -10.23
N MET A 63 6.91 4.88 -11.19
CA MET A 63 6.08 6.09 -11.09
C MET A 63 4.59 5.77 -10.85
N SER A 64 4.09 4.63 -11.35
CA SER A 64 2.73 4.15 -11.08
C SER A 64 2.49 3.86 -9.60
N ASP A 65 3.48 3.30 -8.90
CA ASP A 65 3.41 2.97 -7.49
C ASP A 65 3.30 4.25 -6.65
N ILE A 66 4.10 5.27 -6.98
CA ILE A 66 4.07 6.57 -6.29
C ILE A 66 2.70 7.24 -6.46
N LYS A 67 2.11 7.18 -7.66
CA LYS A 67 0.76 7.70 -7.92
C LYS A 67 -0.29 6.94 -7.09
N LEU A 68 -0.17 5.61 -7.01
CA LEU A 68 -1.08 4.78 -6.23
C LEU A 68 -0.97 5.08 -4.72
N ILE A 69 0.25 5.16 -4.20
CA ILE A 69 0.52 5.53 -2.79
C ILE A 69 -0.09 6.91 -2.50
N SER A 70 0.11 7.89 -3.39
CA SER A 70 -0.44 9.24 -3.22
C SER A 70 -1.97 9.24 -3.11
N ARG A 71 -2.65 8.46 -3.97
CA ARG A 71 -4.11 8.30 -3.91
C ARG A 71 -4.54 7.62 -2.61
N ASN A 72 -3.86 6.54 -2.21
CA ASN A 72 -4.18 5.80 -1.00
C ASN A 72 -4.00 6.64 0.26
N VAL A 73 -2.95 7.46 0.31
CA VAL A 73 -2.70 8.43 1.40
C VAL A 73 -3.84 9.44 1.50
N GLN A 74 -4.28 10.02 0.37
CA GLN A 74 -5.40 10.96 0.37
C GLN A 74 -6.71 10.30 0.82
N ASN A 75 -6.99 9.09 0.32
CA ASN A 75 -8.17 8.33 0.73
C ASN A 75 -8.16 7.99 2.22
N ALA A 76 -7.00 7.60 2.76
CA ALA A 76 -6.85 7.34 4.19
C ALA A 76 -7.08 8.62 5.03
N ARG A 77 -6.63 9.78 4.56
CA ARG A 77 -6.88 11.07 5.22
C ARG A 77 -8.33 11.52 5.14
N ALA A 78 -9.04 11.18 4.06
CA ALA A 78 -10.43 11.58 3.87
C ALA A 78 -11.35 11.11 5.01
N SER A 79 -11.00 10.02 5.71
CA SER A 79 -11.75 9.55 6.88
C SER A 79 -11.58 10.44 8.13
N CYS A 80 -10.52 11.24 8.19
CA CYS A 80 -10.23 12.13 9.32
C CYS A 80 -11.00 13.45 9.22
N TYR A 81 -11.46 13.82 8.02
CA TYR A 81 -12.18 15.07 7.79
C TYR A 81 -13.69 14.85 7.92
N PRO A 82 -14.44 15.85 8.42
CA PRO A 82 -15.89 15.78 8.44
C PRO A 82 -16.43 15.68 7.01
N LYS A 83 -17.51 14.92 6.83
CA LYS A 83 -18.18 14.80 5.53
C LYS A 83 -18.72 16.17 5.13
N ILE A 84 -18.41 16.59 3.91
CA ILE A 84 -18.95 17.83 3.34
C ILE A 84 -20.47 17.64 3.18
N PRO A 85 -21.29 18.55 3.75
CA PRO A 85 -22.74 18.53 3.58
C PRO A 85 -23.12 18.58 2.10
N LYS A 86 -24.07 17.75 1.67
CA LYS A 86 -24.52 17.68 0.27
C LYS A 86 -25.81 18.45 0.01
N SER A 87 -26.47 18.93 1.06
CA SER A 87 -27.71 19.70 0.94
C SER A 87 -27.72 20.92 1.86
N ARG A 88 -28.52 21.92 1.49
CA ARG A 88 -28.75 23.10 2.34
C ARG A 88 -29.24 22.71 3.74
N LYS A 89 -30.09 21.68 3.84
CA LYS A 89 -30.59 21.16 5.12
C LYS A 89 -29.45 20.60 5.98
N GLU A 90 -28.55 19.80 5.39
CA GLU A 90 -27.39 19.26 6.10
C GLU A 90 -26.45 20.38 6.56
N VAL A 91 -26.21 21.41 5.73
CA VAL A 91 -25.41 22.58 6.12
C VAL A 91 -26.00 23.24 7.38
N HIS A 92 -27.30 23.53 7.38
CA HIS A 92 -27.96 24.12 8.56
C HIS A 92 -27.90 23.22 9.79
N ASN A 93 -27.97 21.90 9.62
CA ASN A 93 -27.81 20.96 10.72
C ASN A 93 -26.38 20.94 11.28
N THR A 94 -25.36 21.14 10.45
CA THR A 94 -23.95 21.18 10.91
C THR A 94 -23.55 22.49 11.55
N LEU A 95 -24.26 23.58 11.27
CA LEU A 95 -24.00 24.92 11.82
C LEU A 95 -24.74 25.21 13.12
N ARG A 96 -25.70 24.37 13.48
CA ARG A 96 -26.56 24.52 14.66
C ARG A 96 -25.98 23.78 15.85
#